data_AF-A0A948TWL5-F1
#
_entry.id   AF-A0A948TWL5-F1
#
_cell.length_a   1.000
_cell.length_b   1.000
_cell.length_c   1.000
_cell.angle_alpha   90.00
_cell.angle_beta   90.00
_cell.angle_gamma   90.00
#
_symmetry.space_group_name_H-M   'P 1'
#
loop_
_entity.id
_entity.type
_entity.pdbx_description
1 polymer ?
#
loop_
_entity_poly.entity_id
_entity_poly.type
_entity_poly.pdbx_seq_one_letter_code
_entity_poly.pdbx_strand_id
1 'polypeptide(L)'
;MGRGKLILIGAAVLALAALGWRWAAAGGDAASALSNAGAKYAQAGPGAGSSGNVEVPAGGGPFSAAGLQSRQQQLTLWQGRYQRAEELYATYRDATRYPPESHPIAEHPDQVRPFDPVVEETAMRSATGEAIKGLRLRTTQERVFLSGAETVKFTIEALDENARVLPLTVTQASAQSRPDSSTLVRLIQTTVDFSDAGTGADDLARDGKFSARLNPAQQGFAGYAGTIRLLAQVSANGEQGVAHFDVIYSPEVPATWGTVRETLEAGSLNFYLQAKVLTAGRYVLSGRVDDANGVPFALLQYNDEVGVGLREFKLQLFGALVRDKNPTFPLQLRDVDGFLLLADKFPDRAMMARRSGVVHVSARYALDRFSPAEWSSEERDRYLAEYARDAEQARSQLQGLQGQ
;
A
#
# COMPACT_ATOMS: atom_id res chain seq x y z
N MET A 1 20.94 51.39 0.87
CA MET A 1 19.99 51.44 -0.26
C MET A 1 20.36 50.34 -1.24
N GLY A 2 19.49 49.36 -1.43
CA GLY A 2 19.75 48.24 -2.35
C GLY A 2 18.68 47.18 -2.22
N ARG A 3 17.60 47.36 -2.98
CA ARG A 3 16.47 46.44 -3.22
C ARG A 3 17.04 45.03 -3.54
N GLY A 4 16.58 43.94 -2.93
CA GLY A 4 15.25 43.37 -3.07
C GLY A 4 15.24 42.28 -4.15
N LYS A 5 15.36 41.01 -3.73
CA LYS A 5 14.96 39.81 -4.52
C LYS A 5 14.52 38.71 -3.56
N LEU A 6 13.20 38.62 -3.36
CA LEU A 6 12.47 37.40 -3.01
C LEU A 6 12.31 36.54 -4.27
N ILE A 7 11.84 35.28 -4.09
CA ILE A 7 11.38 34.28 -5.10
C ILE A 7 12.53 33.37 -5.60
N LEU A 8 12.52 32.03 -5.60
CA LEU A 8 11.53 30.94 -5.48
C LEU A 8 12.31 29.65 -5.10
N ILE A 9 11.96 28.93 -4.03
CA ILE A 9 12.31 27.49 -3.89
C ILE A 9 11.05 26.77 -3.37
N GLY A 10 10.10 26.58 -4.28
CA GLY A 10 9.00 25.64 -4.13
C GLY A 10 9.14 24.60 -5.23
N ALA A 11 9.68 23.43 -4.91
CA ALA A 11 9.69 22.29 -5.85
C ALA A 11 9.96 20.91 -5.22
N ALA A 12 10.43 20.79 -3.97
CA ALA A 12 10.87 19.49 -3.43
C ALA A 12 9.87 18.76 -2.52
N VAL A 13 8.72 19.36 -2.16
CA VAL A 13 7.76 18.77 -1.20
C VAL A 13 6.61 18.00 -1.88
N LEU A 14 6.47 18.06 -3.20
CA LEU A 14 5.40 17.37 -3.94
C LEU A 14 5.70 15.89 -4.29
N ALA A 15 6.91 15.39 -4.00
CA ALA A 15 7.30 14.03 -4.42
C ALA A 15 6.98 12.91 -3.41
N LEU A 16 6.69 13.23 -2.14
CA LEU A 16 6.41 12.22 -1.10
C LEU A 16 4.93 12.16 -0.66
N ALA A 17 4.10 13.11 -1.07
CA ALA A 17 2.64 13.04 -0.92
C ALA A 17 1.94 12.21 -2.02
N ALA A 18 2.67 11.81 -3.08
CA ALA A 18 2.08 11.15 -4.25
C ALA A 18 1.99 9.61 -4.16
N LEU A 19 2.59 8.98 -3.14
CA LEU A 19 2.57 7.51 -2.99
C LEU A 19 1.49 7.00 -2.01
N GLY A 20 0.94 7.84 -1.13
CA GLY A 20 -0.13 7.46 -0.20
C GLY A 20 -1.56 7.67 -0.73
N TRP A 21 -1.74 8.45 -1.80
CA TRP A 21 -3.07 8.81 -2.33
C TRP A 21 -3.64 7.85 -3.38
N ARG A 22 -2.91 6.82 -3.80
CA ARG A 22 -3.40 5.90 -4.85
C ARG A 22 -4.39 4.83 -4.41
N TRP A 23 -4.73 4.75 -3.13
CA TRP A 23 -5.66 3.71 -2.62
C TRP A 23 -6.86 4.23 -1.83
N ALA A 24 -6.92 5.52 -1.50
CA ALA A 24 -8.07 6.12 -0.81
C ALA A 24 -9.14 6.70 -1.77
N ALA A 25 -8.88 6.73 -3.08
CA ALA A 25 -9.82 7.20 -4.12
C ALA A 25 -10.34 6.06 -5.04
N ALA A 26 -10.04 4.80 -4.74
CA ALA A 26 -10.46 3.65 -5.55
C ALA A 26 -11.84 3.08 -5.15
N GLY A 27 -12.63 3.83 -4.37
CA GLY A 27 -13.99 3.46 -3.97
C GLY A 27 -15.12 4.21 -4.70
N GLY A 28 -14.82 5.00 -5.72
CA GLY A 28 -15.85 5.83 -6.38
C GLY A 28 -15.62 6.22 -7.84
N ASP A 29 -14.38 6.24 -8.34
CA ASP A 29 -14.08 6.81 -9.69
C ASP A 29 -13.31 5.87 -10.63
N ALA A 30 -13.34 4.55 -10.40
CA ALA A 30 -12.87 3.58 -11.41
C ALA A 30 -13.71 3.62 -12.70
N ALA A 31 -14.91 4.21 -12.64
CA ALA A 31 -15.81 4.38 -13.79
C ALA A 31 -15.43 5.54 -14.74
N SER A 32 -14.44 6.39 -14.42
CA SER A 32 -14.12 7.57 -15.24
C SER A 32 -12.69 7.63 -15.79
N ALA A 33 -11.81 6.70 -15.40
CA ALA A 33 -10.45 6.63 -15.95
C ALA A 33 -10.35 5.79 -17.23
N LEU A 34 -11.34 4.92 -17.51
CA LEU A 34 -11.44 4.18 -18.77
C LEU A 34 -12.25 4.91 -19.86
N SER A 35 -12.95 6.00 -19.52
CA SER A 35 -13.72 6.80 -20.50
C SER A 35 -12.87 7.77 -21.31
N ASN A 36 -11.60 8.03 -20.94
CA ASN A 36 -10.72 8.96 -21.66
C ASN A 36 -9.72 8.30 -22.63
N ALA A 37 -9.73 6.96 -22.77
CA ALA A 37 -9.08 6.29 -23.89
C ALA A 37 -9.98 6.18 -25.14
N GLY A 38 -11.23 6.65 -25.06
CA GLY A 38 -12.22 6.64 -26.16
C GLY A 38 -12.38 7.97 -26.93
N ALA A 39 -11.75 9.06 -26.50
CA ALA A 39 -11.97 10.39 -27.08
C ALA A 39 -10.93 10.79 -28.15
N LYS A 40 -10.79 9.99 -29.20
CA LYS A 40 -10.24 10.43 -30.51
C LYS A 40 -10.92 9.73 -31.69
N TYR A 41 -12.25 9.64 -31.69
CA TYR A 41 -12.99 9.45 -32.93
C TYR A 41 -14.20 10.38 -32.91
N ALA A 42 -14.02 11.54 -33.53
CA ALA A 42 -15.11 12.47 -33.79
C ALA A 42 -16.15 11.80 -34.68
N GLN A 43 -17.41 11.93 -34.27
CA GLN A 43 -18.59 11.70 -35.07
C GLN A 43 -18.50 12.51 -36.38
N ALA A 44 -18.66 11.84 -37.52
CA ALA A 44 -19.10 12.48 -38.75
C ALA A 44 -20.49 11.93 -39.08
N GLY A 45 -21.51 12.79 -38.94
CA GLY A 45 -22.86 12.58 -39.43
C GLY A 45 -22.97 12.69 -40.97
N PRO A 46 -24.17 12.48 -41.52
CA PRO A 46 -24.36 11.98 -42.88
C PRO A 46 -24.33 13.08 -43.96
N GLY A 47 -23.74 12.73 -45.11
CA GLY A 47 -24.22 13.06 -46.45
C GLY A 47 -24.34 14.53 -46.87
N ALA A 48 -23.35 15.02 -47.62
CA ALA A 48 -23.59 15.96 -48.72
C ALA A 48 -22.64 15.61 -49.87
N GLY A 49 -23.22 15.41 -51.06
CA GLY A 49 -22.56 14.82 -52.20
C GLY A 49 -21.43 15.63 -52.81
N SER A 50 -20.47 14.92 -53.39
CA SER A 50 -19.72 15.38 -54.55
C SER A 50 -19.44 14.17 -55.45
N SER A 51 -20.14 14.14 -56.56
CA SER A 51 -19.83 13.33 -57.73
C SER A 51 -18.39 13.61 -58.19
N GLY A 52 -17.50 12.67 -57.92
CA GLY A 52 -16.17 12.59 -58.51
C GLY A 52 -15.99 11.18 -59.06
N ASN A 53 -15.99 11.06 -60.39
CA ASN A 53 -15.60 9.84 -61.09
C ASN A 53 -14.16 9.51 -60.68
N VAL A 54 -13.99 8.48 -59.85
CA VAL A 54 -12.70 7.82 -59.65
C VAL A 54 -12.69 6.63 -60.60
N GLU A 55 -11.89 6.76 -61.66
CA GLU A 55 -11.46 5.65 -62.51
C GLU A 55 -10.98 4.49 -61.62
N VAL A 56 -11.67 3.36 -61.71
CA VAL A 56 -11.25 2.10 -61.13
C VAL A 56 -10.16 1.55 -62.04
N PRO A 57 -8.88 1.41 -61.61
CA PRO A 57 -7.96 0.57 -62.34
C PRO A 57 -8.43 -0.87 -62.12
N ALA A 58 -9.00 -1.46 -63.15
CA ALA A 58 -9.19 -2.89 -63.24
C ALA A 58 -7.80 -3.56 -63.13
N GLY A 59 -7.52 -4.26 -62.02
CA GLY A 59 -6.24 -4.96 -61.91
C GLY A 59 -5.83 -5.38 -60.51
N GLY A 60 -6.62 -6.24 -59.87
CA GLY A 60 -6.12 -6.98 -58.72
C GLY A 60 -7.16 -7.87 -58.08
N GLY A 61 -7.39 -9.07 -58.62
CA GLY A 61 -8.18 -10.08 -57.93
C GLY A 61 -7.61 -10.39 -56.53
N PRO A 62 -8.35 -11.11 -55.66
CA PRO A 62 -7.89 -11.49 -54.32
C PRO A 62 -6.53 -12.23 -54.30
N PHE A 63 -6.12 -12.78 -55.45
CA PHE A 63 -4.84 -13.47 -55.67
C PHE A 63 -3.76 -12.61 -56.36
N SER A 64 -3.96 -11.31 -56.52
CA SER A 64 -2.93 -10.39 -57.00
C SER A 64 -1.88 -10.12 -55.92
N ALA A 65 -0.67 -9.70 -56.31
CA ALA A 65 0.40 -9.39 -55.35
C ALA A 65 -0.04 -8.33 -54.30
N ALA A 66 -0.80 -7.31 -54.72
CA ALA A 66 -1.36 -6.30 -53.81
C ALA A 66 -2.47 -6.88 -52.91
N GLY A 67 -3.32 -7.78 -53.44
CA GLY A 67 -4.34 -8.48 -52.65
C GLY A 67 -3.75 -9.40 -51.57
N LEU A 68 -2.68 -10.12 -51.90
CA LEU A 68 -1.95 -10.98 -50.97
C LEU A 68 -1.25 -10.17 -49.88
N GLN A 69 -0.63 -9.02 -50.23
CA GLN A 69 -0.02 -8.12 -49.24
C GLN A 69 -1.07 -7.51 -48.30
N SER A 70 -2.23 -7.08 -48.83
CA SER A 70 -3.33 -6.56 -48.01
C SER A 70 -3.88 -7.63 -47.06
N ARG A 71 -4.08 -8.87 -47.54
CA ARG A 71 -4.49 -10.02 -46.72
C ARG A 71 -3.47 -10.29 -45.60
N GLN A 72 -2.18 -10.28 -45.92
CA GLN A 72 -1.14 -10.50 -44.92
C GLN A 72 -1.13 -9.40 -43.83
N GLN A 73 -1.32 -8.13 -44.22
CA GLN A 73 -1.43 -7.03 -43.26
C GLN A 73 -2.66 -7.17 -42.36
N GLN A 74 -3.81 -7.57 -42.93
CA GLN A 74 -5.03 -7.82 -42.16
C GLN A 74 -4.85 -8.99 -41.19
N LEU A 75 -4.22 -10.09 -41.62
CA LEU A 75 -3.90 -11.23 -40.76
C LEU A 75 -3.04 -10.80 -39.56
N THR A 76 -1.93 -10.08 -39.80
CA THR A 76 -1.07 -9.58 -38.73
C THR A 76 -1.81 -8.67 -37.76
N LEU A 77 -2.67 -7.78 -38.26
CA LEU A 77 -3.46 -6.87 -37.43
C LEU A 77 -4.47 -7.63 -36.56
N TRP A 78 -5.20 -8.59 -37.13
CA TRP A 78 -6.18 -9.38 -36.38
C TRP A 78 -5.53 -10.35 -35.40
N GLN A 79 -4.35 -10.90 -35.73
CA GLN A 79 -3.55 -11.68 -34.80
C GLN A 79 -3.13 -10.85 -33.58
N GLY A 80 -2.62 -9.63 -33.79
CA GLY A 80 -2.26 -8.72 -32.69
C GLY A 80 -3.46 -8.20 -31.90
N ARG A 81 -4.66 -8.15 -32.49
CA ARG A 81 -5.91 -7.87 -31.75
C ARG A 81 -6.34 -9.04 -30.89
N TYR A 82 -6.33 -10.25 -31.46
CA TYR A 82 -6.67 -11.47 -30.73
C TYR A 82 -5.76 -11.68 -29.53
N GLN A 83 -4.43 -11.58 -29.71
CA GLN A 83 -3.46 -11.74 -28.63
C GLN A 83 -3.71 -10.78 -27.46
N ARG A 84 -3.94 -9.49 -27.75
CA ARG A 84 -4.22 -8.49 -26.70
C ARG A 84 -5.56 -8.73 -26.01
N ALA A 85 -6.59 -9.15 -26.75
CA ALA A 85 -7.90 -9.45 -26.18
C ALA A 85 -7.84 -10.69 -25.28
N GLU A 86 -7.12 -11.73 -25.71
CA GLU A 86 -6.88 -12.95 -24.90
C GLU A 86 -6.07 -12.62 -23.64
N GLU A 87 -5.00 -11.85 -23.77
CA GLU A 87 -4.17 -11.42 -22.63
C GLU A 87 -4.97 -10.60 -21.62
N LEU A 88 -5.79 -9.65 -22.09
CA LEU A 88 -6.66 -8.86 -21.23
C LEU A 88 -7.68 -9.73 -20.49
N TYR A 89 -8.35 -10.63 -21.21
CA TYR A 89 -9.31 -11.56 -20.62
C TYR A 89 -8.66 -12.44 -19.55
N ALA A 90 -7.53 -13.07 -19.87
CA ALA A 90 -6.81 -13.96 -18.95
C ALA A 90 -6.31 -13.21 -17.71
N THR A 91 -5.67 -12.05 -17.92
CA THR A 91 -5.16 -11.21 -16.83
C THR A 91 -6.28 -10.75 -15.91
N TYR A 92 -7.42 -10.30 -16.47
CA TYR A 92 -8.56 -9.87 -15.67
C TYR A 92 -9.18 -11.02 -14.88
N ARG A 93 -9.38 -12.19 -15.51
CA ARG A 93 -9.90 -13.39 -14.84
C ARG A 93 -9.02 -13.79 -13.66
N ASP A 94 -7.71 -13.86 -13.88
CA ASP A 94 -6.76 -14.32 -12.87
C ASP A 94 -6.62 -13.30 -11.73
N ALA A 95 -6.59 -12.00 -12.04
CA ALA A 95 -6.53 -10.92 -11.04
C ALA A 95 -7.81 -10.78 -10.20
N THR A 96 -8.96 -11.26 -10.71
CA THR A 96 -10.27 -11.18 -10.03
C THR A 96 -10.77 -12.54 -9.53
N ARG A 97 -9.89 -13.54 -9.44
CA ARG A 97 -10.23 -14.90 -8.97
C ARG A 97 -10.71 -14.92 -7.52
N TYR A 98 -10.18 -14.03 -6.69
CA TYR A 98 -10.48 -13.89 -5.26
C TYR A 98 -11.18 -12.55 -4.98
N PRO A 99 -11.94 -12.42 -3.87
CA PRO A 99 -12.52 -11.14 -3.50
C PRO A 99 -11.44 -10.12 -3.10
N PRO A 100 -11.72 -8.81 -3.20
CA PRO A 100 -10.77 -7.76 -2.86
C PRO A 100 -10.31 -7.78 -1.38
N GLU A 101 -11.03 -8.48 -0.51
CA GLU A 101 -10.70 -8.63 0.90
C GLU A 101 -9.80 -9.83 1.21
N SER A 102 -9.48 -10.69 0.24
CA SER A 102 -8.72 -11.93 0.44
C SER A 102 -7.77 -12.24 -0.71
N HIS A 103 -6.53 -11.78 -0.61
CA HIS A 103 -5.53 -11.91 -1.67
C HIS A 103 -4.41 -12.89 -1.33
N PRO A 104 -3.77 -13.53 -2.33
CA PRO A 104 -2.45 -14.12 -2.15
C PRO A 104 -1.46 -13.08 -1.62
N ILE A 105 -0.74 -13.38 -0.54
CA ILE A 105 0.26 -12.46 0.01
C ILE A 105 1.41 -12.16 -0.98
N ALA A 106 1.63 -13.04 -1.95
CA ALA A 106 2.65 -12.86 -2.99
C ALA A 106 2.41 -11.63 -3.88
N GLU A 107 1.17 -11.15 -3.95
CA GLU A 107 0.79 -9.90 -4.65
C GLU A 107 1.13 -8.65 -3.81
N HIS A 108 1.46 -8.84 -2.52
CA HIS A 108 1.70 -7.79 -1.53
C HIS A 108 2.98 -8.06 -0.70
N PRO A 109 4.18 -8.04 -1.34
CA PRO A 109 5.44 -8.38 -0.67
C PRO A 109 5.77 -7.45 0.51
N ASP A 110 5.32 -6.20 0.47
CA ASP A 110 5.44 -5.22 1.56
C ASP A 110 4.61 -5.61 2.81
N GLN A 111 3.52 -6.36 2.62
CA GLN A 111 2.63 -6.81 3.69
C GLN A 111 3.08 -8.13 4.35
N VAL A 112 4.21 -8.69 3.93
CA VAL A 112 4.78 -9.90 4.56
C VAL A 112 5.31 -9.60 5.96
N ARG A 113 5.85 -8.39 6.16
CA ARG A 113 6.40 -7.93 7.44
C ARG A 113 5.97 -6.49 7.75
N PRO A 114 4.66 -6.24 7.95
CA PRO A 114 4.12 -4.89 8.05
C PRO A 114 4.58 -4.16 9.32
N PHE A 115 5.09 -4.90 10.31
CA PHE A 115 5.54 -4.37 11.60
C PHE A 115 7.06 -4.43 11.79
N ASP A 116 7.82 -4.85 10.77
CA ASP A 116 9.27 -4.67 10.82
C ASP A 116 9.58 -3.16 10.87
N PRO A 117 10.56 -2.72 11.69
CA PRO A 117 10.93 -1.31 11.75
C PRO A 117 11.34 -0.78 10.37
N VAL A 118 10.98 0.48 10.08
CA VAL A 118 11.50 1.20 8.93
C VAL A 118 13.00 1.41 9.15
N VAL A 119 13.83 0.96 8.21
CA VAL A 119 15.28 1.12 8.24
C VAL A 119 15.68 2.07 7.12
N GLU A 120 16.37 3.15 7.46
CA GLU A 120 16.94 4.07 6.49
C GLU A 120 18.44 4.16 6.67
N GLU A 121 19.17 4.21 5.56
CA GLU A 121 20.60 4.46 5.56
C GLU A 121 20.87 5.67 4.67
N THR A 122 21.39 6.73 5.28
CA THR A 122 21.62 8.01 4.60
C THR A 122 23.04 8.49 4.83
N ALA A 123 23.59 9.26 3.90
CA ALA A 123 24.85 9.95 4.15
C ALA A 123 24.68 10.91 5.33
N MET A 124 25.61 10.89 6.28
CA MET A 124 25.61 11.86 7.38
C MET A 124 25.81 13.25 6.78
N ARG A 125 24.95 14.20 7.16
CA ARG A 125 25.01 15.57 6.65
C ARG A 125 25.50 16.51 7.72
N SER A 126 26.40 17.41 7.34
CA SER A 126 26.87 18.50 8.20
C SER A 126 25.76 19.51 8.48
N ALA A 127 26.02 20.49 9.34
CA ALA A 127 25.10 21.59 9.62
C ALA A 127 24.74 22.44 8.37
N THR A 128 25.57 22.43 7.32
CA THR A 128 25.29 23.11 6.04
C THR A 128 24.48 22.24 5.07
N GLY A 129 24.17 20.99 5.43
CA GLY A 129 23.41 20.04 4.61
C GLY A 129 24.27 19.23 3.64
N GLU A 130 25.59 19.46 3.61
CA GLU A 130 26.53 18.74 2.77
C GLU A 130 26.78 17.32 3.30
N ALA A 131 26.85 16.35 2.40
CA ALA A 131 27.15 14.97 2.77
C ALA A 131 28.63 14.85 3.18
N ILE A 132 28.87 14.26 4.35
CA ILE A 132 30.21 13.99 4.86
C ILE A 132 30.70 12.70 4.21
N LYS A 133 31.86 12.78 3.55
CA LYS A 133 32.42 11.65 2.80
C LYS A 133 32.74 10.50 3.75
N GLY A 134 32.28 9.31 3.37
CA GLY A 134 32.58 8.06 4.05
C GLY A 134 31.87 7.83 5.37
N LEU A 135 30.87 8.65 5.70
CA LEU A 135 30.09 8.55 6.92
C LEU A 135 28.60 8.45 6.61
N ARG A 136 27.96 7.40 7.11
CA ARG A 136 26.52 7.16 6.96
C ARG A 136 25.85 7.05 8.32
N LEU A 137 24.58 7.41 8.38
CA LEU A 137 23.71 7.12 9.50
C LEU A 137 22.74 6.02 9.09
N ARG A 138 22.64 4.97 9.90
CA ARG A 138 21.55 4.01 9.84
C ARG A 138 20.57 4.33 10.96
N THR A 139 19.33 4.58 10.59
CA THR A 139 18.25 4.86 11.53
C THR A 139 17.21 3.76 11.45
N THR A 140 16.57 3.46 12.59
CA THR A 140 15.37 2.61 12.60
C THR A 140 14.22 3.29 13.33
N GLN A 141 13.01 3.07 12.85
CA GLN A 141 11.78 3.57 13.43
C GLN A 141 10.73 2.45 13.48
N GLU A 142 10.28 2.11 14.68
CA GLU A 142 9.36 1.00 14.90
C GLU A 142 7.99 1.19 14.21
N ARG A 143 7.52 2.44 14.14
CA ARG A 143 6.22 2.79 13.56
C ARG A 143 6.13 4.27 13.18
N VAL A 144 5.32 4.57 12.17
CA VAL A 144 5.06 5.95 11.70
C VAL A 144 3.81 6.53 12.35
N PHE A 145 2.74 5.74 12.47
CA PHE A 145 1.49 6.18 13.08
C PHE A 145 1.40 5.73 14.53
N LEU A 146 0.90 6.61 15.39
CA LEU A 146 0.66 6.35 16.80
C LEU A 146 -0.72 6.84 17.22
N SER A 147 -1.36 6.16 18.15
CA SER A 147 -2.55 6.68 18.82
C SER A 147 -2.60 6.49 20.32
N GLY A 148 -3.26 7.41 21.01
CA GLY A 148 -3.44 7.37 22.46
C GLY A 148 -2.13 7.23 23.22
N ALA A 149 -2.00 6.15 23.99
CA ALA A 149 -0.84 5.87 24.85
C ALA A 149 0.26 5.03 24.18
N GLU A 150 0.20 4.83 22.87
CA GLU A 150 1.25 4.10 22.15
C GLU A 150 2.61 4.79 22.24
N THR A 151 3.66 3.98 22.15
CA THR A 151 5.05 4.45 22.11
C THR A 151 5.73 4.01 20.82
N VAL A 152 6.82 4.68 20.47
CA VAL A 152 7.67 4.33 19.33
C VAL A 152 9.13 4.27 19.77
N LYS A 153 9.83 3.21 19.39
CA LYS A 153 11.29 3.09 19.49
C LYS A 153 11.97 3.66 18.24
N PHE A 154 13.04 4.40 18.46
CA PHE A 154 13.96 4.88 17.43
C PHE A 154 15.37 4.40 17.72
N THR A 155 16.17 4.14 16.68
CA THR A 155 17.62 3.91 16.85
C THR A 155 18.45 4.69 15.84
N ILE A 156 19.71 4.99 16.20
CA ILE A 156 20.70 5.64 15.36
C ILE A 156 22.04 4.92 15.51
N GLU A 157 22.68 4.60 14.39
CA GLU A 157 24.03 4.05 14.27
C GLU A 157 24.83 4.87 13.26
N ALA A 158 26.13 5.05 13.49
CA ALA A 158 27.04 5.58 12.48
C ALA A 158 27.82 4.45 11.81
N LEU A 159 27.97 4.54 10.49
CA LEU A 159 28.62 3.53 9.67
C LEU A 159 29.68 4.15 8.76
N ASP A 160 30.76 3.41 8.52
CA ASP A 160 31.73 3.74 7.47
C ASP A 160 31.27 3.28 6.06
N GLU A 161 32.12 3.50 5.04
CA GLU A 161 31.88 3.03 3.66
C GLU A 161 31.75 1.51 3.55
N ASN A 162 32.37 0.75 4.47
CA ASN A 162 32.35 -0.70 4.51
C ASN A 162 31.21 -1.26 5.40
N ALA A 163 30.27 -0.41 5.82
CA ALA A 163 29.16 -0.74 6.71
C ALA A 163 29.60 -1.23 8.11
N ARG A 164 30.80 -0.84 8.55
CA ARG A 164 31.26 -1.08 9.92
C ARG A 164 30.73 0.00 10.85
N VAL A 165 30.24 -0.42 12.02
CA VAL A 165 29.76 0.49 13.06
C VAL A 165 30.92 1.34 13.57
N LEU A 166 30.68 2.64 13.66
CA LEU A 166 31.61 3.63 14.20
C LEU A 166 31.11 4.14 15.56
N PRO A 167 32.01 4.56 16.46
CA PRO A 167 31.61 5.26 17.68
C PRO A 167 30.75 6.48 17.36
N LEU A 168 29.54 6.48 17.90
CA LEU A 168 28.55 7.54 17.79
C LEU A 168 28.33 8.14 19.19
N THR A 169 27.99 9.43 19.23
CA THR A 169 27.40 10.06 20.41
C THR A 169 26.21 10.88 19.98
N VAL A 170 25.11 10.81 20.74
CA VAL A 170 23.97 11.70 20.59
C VAL A 170 24.12 12.82 21.62
N THR A 171 24.33 14.05 21.16
CA THR A 171 24.62 15.20 22.04
C THR A 171 23.36 15.89 22.52
N GLN A 172 22.32 15.93 21.67
CA GLN A 172 21.03 16.52 21.99
C GLN A 172 19.95 15.85 21.15
N ALA A 173 18.80 15.55 21.75
CA ALA A 173 17.63 15.15 20.98
C ALA A 173 16.34 15.73 21.58
N SER A 174 15.42 16.13 20.71
CA SER A 174 14.12 16.66 21.11
C SER A 174 13.03 16.28 20.11
N ALA A 175 11.82 16.06 20.62
CA ALA A 175 10.62 15.89 19.83
C ALA A 175 9.78 17.18 19.88
N GLN A 176 9.26 17.59 18.73
CA GLN A 176 8.56 18.86 18.56
C GLN A 176 7.31 18.69 17.70
N SER A 177 6.22 19.37 18.07
CA SER A 177 5.02 19.44 17.24
C SER A 177 5.33 20.22 15.96
N ARG A 178 4.87 19.73 14.81
CA ARG A 178 4.97 20.42 13.53
C ARG A 178 3.63 21.07 13.17
N PRO A 179 3.62 22.35 12.77
CA PRO A 179 2.43 22.95 12.18
C PRO A 179 2.20 22.35 10.79
N ASP A 180 1.16 21.53 10.65
CA ASP A 180 0.84 20.87 9.38
C ASP A 180 -0.40 21.46 8.69
N SER A 181 -1.10 22.39 9.35
CA SER A 181 -2.26 23.10 8.80
C SER A 181 -2.13 24.62 9.03
N SER A 182 -2.99 25.39 8.37
CA SER A 182 -3.14 26.84 8.58
C SER A 182 -3.67 27.21 9.98
N THR A 183 -4.01 26.23 10.82
CA THR A 183 -4.40 26.48 12.21
C THR A 183 -3.16 26.63 13.10
N LEU A 184 -3.19 27.64 13.98
CA LEU A 184 -2.15 27.88 14.97
C LEU A 184 -2.06 26.69 15.93
N VAL A 185 -1.02 25.87 15.78
CA VAL A 185 -0.68 24.81 16.73
C VAL A 185 0.21 25.39 17.82
N ARG A 186 -0.08 25.08 19.08
CA ARG A 186 0.83 25.37 20.19
C ARG A 186 2.12 24.58 19.98
N LEU A 187 3.26 25.25 19.92
CA LEU A 187 4.56 24.58 19.88
C LEU A 187 4.75 23.78 21.18
N ILE A 188 4.78 22.46 21.05
CA ILE A 188 5.12 21.50 22.10
C ILE A 188 6.53 21.01 21.79
N GLN A 189 7.40 20.99 22.80
CA GLN A 189 8.75 20.49 22.70
C GLN A 189 9.13 19.73 23.97
N THR A 190 9.72 18.55 23.81
CA THR A 190 10.25 17.73 24.90
C THR A 190 11.63 17.20 24.51
N THR A 191 12.51 17.03 25.50
CA THR A 191 13.75 16.27 25.33
C THR A 191 13.41 14.79 25.13
N VAL A 192 14.21 14.10 24.32
CA VAL A 192 14.15 12.64 24.16
C VAL A 192 15.55 12.10 24.36
N ASP A 193 15.71 11.18 25.30
CA ASP A 193 17.03 10.66 25.67
C ASP A 193 17.36 9.42 24.82
N PHE A 194 18.49 9.50 24.12
CA PHE A 194 19.10 8.37 23.43
C PHE A 194 20.21 7.77 24.29
N SER A 195 20.22 6.45 24.43
CA SER A 195 21.24 5.73 25.20
C SER A 195 21.67 4.44 24.52
N ASP A 196 22.93 4.04 24.76
CA ASP A 196 23.52 2.75 24.39
C ASP A 196 24.04 2.07 25.67
N ALA A 197 23.09 1.74 26.56
CA ALA A 197 23.33 1.32 27.94
C ALA A 197 22.72 -0.04 28.28
N GLY A 198 22.05 -0.71 27.34
CA GLY A 198 21.32 -1.96 27.51
C GLY A 198 20.14 -1.82 28.49
N THR A 199 19.54 -0.64 28.57
CA THR A 199 18.39 -0.35 29.44
C THR A 199 17.33 0.48 28.71
N GLY A 200 16.10 0.42 29.20
CA GLY A 200 14.99 1.24 28.70
C GLY A 200 14.57 0.87 27.28
N ALA A 201 14.92 1.71 26.30
CA ALA A 201 14.64 1.45 24.89
C ALA A 201 15.75 0.63 24.21
N ASP A 202 16.90 0.49 24.86
CA ASP A 202 18.09 -0.13 24.31
C ASP A 202 18.22 -1.61 24.75
N ASP A 203 18.46 -2.50 23.79
CA ASP A 203 18.40 -3.94 24.01
C ASP A 203 19.77 -4.52 24.41
N LEU A 204 20.87 -3.90 23.95
CA LEU A 204 22.23 -4.36 24.17
C LEU A 204 23.15 -3.17 24.46
N ALA A 205 23.86 -3.21 25.58
CA ALA A 205 24.77 -2.13 25.95
C ALA A 205 26.06 -2.12 25.10
N ARG A 206 26.48 -0.93 24.70
CA ARG A 206 27.75 -0.61 24.04
C ARG A 206 27.93 -1.30 22.69
N ASP A 207 26.86 -1.46 21.93
CA ASP A 207 26.90 -2.01 20.57
C ASP A 207 27.03 -0.91 19.50
N GLY A 208 27.03 0.37 19.89
CA GLY A 208 27.10 1.52 19.00
C GLY A 208 25.75 1.95 18.45
N LYS A 209 24.65 1.32 18.88
CA LYS A 209 23.27 1.63 18.49
C LYS A 209 22.56 2.40 19.59
N PHE A 210 22.47 3.72 19.40
CA PHE A 210 21.77 4.57 20.34
C PHE A 210 20.26 4.40 20.15
N SER A 211 19.56 4.07 21.23
CA SER A 211 18.11 3.85 21.21
C SER A 211 17.36 4.87 22.08
N ALA A 212 16.17 5.27 21.64
CA ALA A 212 15.25 6.12 22.39
C ALA A 212 13.80 5.67 22.26
N ARG A 213 12.96 6.08 23.20
CA ARG A 213 11.50 5.86 23.17
C ARG A 213 10.77 7.18 23.33
N LEU A 214 9.80 7.43 22.45
CA LEU A 214 8.84 8.52 22.56
C LEU A 214 7.48 7.96 23.01
N ASN A 215 6.90 8.57 24.04
CA ASN A 215 5.51 8.39 24.48
C ASN A 215 4.79 9.74 24.38
N PRO A 216 4.13 10.05 23.26
CA PRO A 216 3.50 11.35 23.05
C PRO A 216 2.52 11.74 24.18
N ALA A 217 1.68 10.81 24.63
CA ALA A 217 0.69 11.07 25.68
C ALA A 217 1.32 11.48 27.02
N GLN A 218 2.51 10.97 27.35
CA GLN A 218 3.19 11.28 28.61
C GLN A 218 4.16 12.46 28.50
N GLN A 219 4.48 12.92 27.28
CA GLN A 219 5.50 13.94 27.03
C GLN A 219 4.91 15.24 26.45
N GLY A 220 3.69 15.58 26.87
CA GLY A 220 3.04 16.85 26.57
C GLY A 220 2.21 16.89 25.29
N PHE A 221 2.14 15.79 24.53
CA PHE A 221 1.37 15.70 23.29
C PHE A 221 -0.03 15.09 23.46
N ALA A 222 -0.49 14.79 24.68
CA ALA A 222 -1.78 14.11 24.92
C ALA A 222 -3.02 14.77 24.26
N GLY A 223 -2.98 16.08 24.01
CA GLY A 223 -4.04 16.81 23.29
C GLY A 223 -3.66 17.24 21.88
N TYR A 224 -2.51 16.81 21.37
CA TYR A 224 -2.00 17.14 20.04
C TYR A 224 -2.42 16.08 19.03
N ALA A 225 -2.84 16.50 17.85
CA ALA A 225 -3.06 15.65 16.70
C ALA A 225 -2.26 16.23 15.51
N GLY A 226 -1.31 15.47 14.97
CA GLY A 226 -0.46 15.92 13.87
C GLY A 226 0.92 15.27 13.88
N THR A 227 1.86 15.86 13.12
CA THR A 227 3.22 15.34 13.01
C THR A 227 4.09 15.78 14.20
N ILE A 228 4.72 14.80 14.86
CA ILE A 228 5.78 15.04 15.83
C ILE A 228 7.11 14.74 15.14
N ARG A 229 7.97 15.74 15.05
CA ARG A 229 9.33 15.58 14.51
C ARG A 229 10.32 15.40 15.65
N LEU A 230 11.06 14.30 15.63
CA LEU A 230 12.24 14.11 16.46
C LEU A 230 13.48 14.57 15.69
N LEU A 231 14.32 15.37 16.34
CA LEU A 231 15.64 15.78 15.84
C LEU A 231 16.70 15.34 16.84
N ALA A 232 17.71 14.64 16.37
CA ALA A 232 18.87 14.22 17.16
C ALA A 232 20.15 14.75 16.53
N GLN A 233 20.90 15.55 17.29
CA GLN A 233 22.25 15.98 16.96
C GLN A 233 23.21 14.87 17.33
N VAL A 234 24.08 14.51 16.38
CA VAL A 234 24.98 13.37 16.50
C VAL A 234 26.40 13.74 16.12
N SER A 235 27.35 13.06 16.75
CA SER A 235 28.78 13.19 16.48
C SER A 235 29.40 11.83 16.27
N ALA A 236 30.09 11.65 15.14
CA ALA A 236 30.80 10.42 14.79
C ALA A 236 32.10 10.76 14.07
N ASN A 237 33.19 10.11 14.47
CA ASN A 237 34.54 10.35 13.93
C ASN A 237 34.98 11.83 13.91
N GLY A 238 34.55 12.62 14.90
CA GLY A 238 34.84 14.06 15.01
C GLY A 238 33.93 14.98 14.18
N GLU A 239 33.08 14.42 13.33
CA GLU A 239 32.14 15.16 12.49
C GLU A 239 30.76 15.26 13.16
N GLN A 240 30.08 16.38 12.95
CA GLN A 240 28.74 16.66 13.50
C GLN A 240 27.67 16.51 12.42
N GLY A 241 26.49 16.04 12.81
CA GLY A 241 25.36 15.87 11.91
C GLY A 241 24.04 15.70 12.64
N VAL A 242 22.99 15.40 11.88
CA VAL A 242 21.62 15.33 12.39
C VAL A 242 20.89 14.11 11.84
N ALA A 243 20.23 13.37 12.71
CA ALA A 243 19.19 12.41 12.37
C ALA A 243 17.82 13.02 12.67
N HIS A 244 16.81 12.67 11.88
CA HIS A 244 15.44 13.09 12.12
C HIS A 244 14.46 11.95 11.88
N PHE A 245 13.32 12.02 12.57
CA PHE A 245 12.22 11.07 12.46
C PHE A 245 10.91 11.85 12.50
N ASP A 246 9.93 11.39 11.74
CA ASP A 246 8.57 11.92 11.81
C ASP A 246 7.61 10.82 12.23
N VAL A 247 6.71 11.15 13.15
CA VAL A 247 5.56 10.32 13.49
C VAL A 247 4.27 11.10 13.37
N ILE A 248 3.21 10.44 12.96
CA ILE A 248 1.87 10.99 12.86
C ILE A 248 1.08 10.50 14.07
N TYR A 249 0.70 11.43 14.95
CA TYR A 249 0.07 11.12 16.23
C TYR A 249 -1.38 11.59 16.27
N SER A 250 -2.28 10.71 16.70
CA SER A 250 -3.67 11.02 17.03
C SER A 250 -3.92 10.71 18.51
N PRO A 251 -4.49 11.62 19.32
CA PRO A 251 -4.67 11.36 20.75
C PRO A 251 -5.84 10.39 21.01
N GLU A 252 -6.75 10.27 20.05
CA GLU A 252 -7.94 9.43 20.13
C GLU A 252 -7.61 7.96 19.84
N VAL A 253 -8.21 7.05 20.62
CA VAL A 253 -8.22 5.61 20.34
C VAL A 253 -9.64 5.24 19.94
N PRO A 254 -9.92 4.88 18.67
CA PRO A 254 -11.29 4.81 18.17
C PRO A 254 -11.99 3.50 18.57
N ALA A 255 -11.23 2.45 18.83
CA ALA A 255 -11.74 1.16 19.27
C ALA A 255 -10.67 0.35 20.02
N THR A 256 -11.11 -0.56 20.89
CA THR A 256 -10.23 -1.45 21.67
C THR A 256 -10.56 -2.90 21.38
N TRP A 257 -9.54 -3.72 21.13
CA TRP A 257 -9.75 -5.11 20.74
C TRP A 257 -10.26 -5.98 21.88
N GLY A 258 -11.08 -6.97 21.53
CA GLY A 258 -11.54 -8.07 22.37
C GLY A 258 -11.00 -9.43 21.89
N THR A 259 -11.78 -10.49 22.05
CA THR A 259 -11.40 -11.85 21.63
C THR A 259 -11.46 -12.03 20.12
N VAL A 260 -10.78 -13.06 19.61
CA VAL A 260 -10.91 -13.52 18.22
C VAL A 260 -11.52 -14.91 18.22
N ARG A 261 -12.49 -15.12 17.35
CA ARG A 261 -13.07 -16.43 17.06
C ARG A 261 -13.00 -16.70 15.56
N GLU A 262 -13.17 -17.96 15.18
CA GLU A 262 -13.24 -18.34 13.78
C GLU A 262 -14.49 -19.17 13.47
N THR A 263 -14.90 -19.17 12.21
CA THR A 263 -15.98 -20.02 11.72
C THR A 263 -15.80 -20.32 10.24
N LEU A 264 -15.98 -21.58 9.84
CA LEU A 264 -16.05 -21.97 8.44
C LEU A 264 -17.49 -21.80 7.93
N GLU A 265 -17.69 -20.88 6.99
CA GLU A 265 -19.01 -20.53 6.44
C GLU A 265 -18.94 -20.46 4.92
N ALA A 266 -19.91 -21.08 4.23
CA ALA A 266 -19.98 -21.09 2.77
C ALA A 266 -18.66 -21.50 2.07
N GLY A 267 -17.88 -22.38 2.70
CA GLY A 267 -16.59 -22.84 2.17
C GLY A 267 -15.42 -21.87 2.32
N SER A 268 -15.56 -20.81 3.12
CA SER A 268 -14.48 -19.87 3.46
C SER A 268 -14.27 -19.86 4.99
N LEU A 269 -13.05 -19.60 5.45
CA LEU A 269 -12.75 -19.46 6.88
C LEU A 269 -12.80 -17.99 7.26
N ASN A 270 -13.67 -17.63 8.20
CA ASN A 270 -13.85 -16.27 8.66
C ASN A 270 -13.26 -16.10 10.06
N PHE A 271 -12.34 -15.14 10.23
CA PHE A 271 -11.89 -14.68 11.53
C PHE A 271 -12.73 -13.48 11.95
N TYR A 272 -13.40 -13.60 13.09
CA TYR A 272 -14.20 -12.54 13.68
C TYR A 272 -13.44 -11.93 14.84
N LEU A 273 -12.95 -10.71 14.64
CA LEU A 273 -12.20 -9.95 15.63
C LEU A 273 -13.16 -9.04 16.38
N GLN A 274 -13.41 -9.34 17.65
CA GLN A 274 -14.24 -8.49 18.47
C GLN A 274 -13.50 -7.20 18.81
N ALA A 275 -14.23 -6.09 18.86
CA ALA A 275 -13.74 -4.84 19.44
C ALA A 275 -14.86 -4.05 20.11
N LYS A 276 -14.51 -3.28 21.13
CA LYS A 276 -15.35 -2.20 21.66
C LYS A 276 -15.03 -0.93 20.87
N VAL A 277 -15.92 -0.60 19.95
CA VAL A 277 -15.89 0.59 19.10
C VAL A 277 -16.39 1.78 19.92
N LEU A 278 -15.53 2.79 20.08
CA LEU A 278 -15.82 4.02 20.81
C LEU A 278 -16.31 5.12 19.87
N THR A 279 -15.77 5.15 18.65
CA THR A 279 -16.14 6.11 17.61
C THR A 279 -16.69 5.37 16.39
N ALA A 280 -17.91 5.70 15.96
CA ALA A 280 -18.46 5.15 14.73
C ALA A 280 -17.75 5.73 13.49
N GLY A 281 -17.70 4.96 12.42
CA GLY A 281 -17.18 5.41 11.12
C GLY A 281 -16.59 4.27 10.30
N ARG A 282 -15.82 4.61 9.27
CA ARG A 282 -15.22 3.63 8.36
C ARG A 282 -13.91 3.10 8.93
N TYR A 283 -13.89 1.81 9.22
CA TYR A 283 -12.71 1.12 9.73
C TYR A 283 -12.02 0.35 8.61
N VAL A 284 -10.69 0.46 8.59
CA VAL A 284 -9.83 -0.31 7.69
C VAL A 284 -8.92 -1.19 8.53
N LEU A 285 -8.96 -2.49 8.29
CA LEU A 285 -8.14 -3.48 8.97
C LEU A 285 -7.40 -4.34 7.95
N SER A 286 -6.25 -4.85 8.36
CA SER A 286 -5.52 -5.87 7.64
C SER A 286 -4.95 -6.92 8.59
N GLY A 287 -4.73 -8.12 8.07
CA GLY A 287 -3.99 -9.18 8.75
C GLY A 287 -3.51 -10.20 7.75
N ARG A 288 -2.36 -10.83 8.01
CA ARG A 288 -1.83 -11.90 7.16
C ARG A 288 -2.13 -13.27 7.75
N VAL A 289 -2.19 -14.28 6.90
CA VAL A 289 -2.35 -15.67 7.32
C VAL A 289 -1.14 -16.48 6.92
N ASP A 290 -0.57 -17.16 7.91
CA ASP A 290 0.50 -18.12 7.74
C ASP A 290 -0.04 -19.54 7.84
N ASP A 291 0.64 -20.47 7.17
CA ASP A 291 0.44 -21.89 7.41
C ASP A 291 1.14 -22.35 8.71
N ALA A 292 0.98 -23.62 9.06
CA ALA A 292 1.59 -24.21 10.26
C ALA A 292 3.12 -24.21 10.25
N ASN A 293 3.75 -24.07 9.08
CA ASN A 293 5.21 -23.98 8.92
C ASN A 293 5.73 -22.54 9.03
N GLY A 294 4.83 -21.56 9.23
CA GLY A 294 5.17 -20.14 9.29
C GLY A 294 5.35 -19.50 7.92
N VAL A 295 4.82 -20.12 6.85
CA VAL A 295 4.85 -19.56 5.50
C VAL A 295 3.61 -18.68 5.30
N PRO A 296 3.77 -17.35 5.11
CA PRO A 296 2.64 -16.48 4.79
C PRO A 296 2.10 -16.83 3.40
N PHE A 297 0.79 -16.91 3.26
CA PHE A 297 0.17 -17.20 1.95
C PHE A 297 -1.03 -16.32 1.60
N ALA A 298 -1.67 -15.66 2.57
CA ALA A 298 -2.82 -14.80 2.33
C ALA A 298 -2.72 -13.45 3.08
N LEU A 299 -3.27 -12.40 2.46
CA LEU A 299 -3.57 -11.11 3.05
C LEU A 299 -5.08 -10.94 3.14
N LEU A 300 -5.58 -10.63 4.33
CA LEU A 300 -6.99 -10.37 4.58
C LEU A 300 -7.20 -8.90 4.89
N GLN A 301 -8.26 -8.32 4.35
CA GLN A 301 -8.61 -6.92 4.56
C GLN A 301 -10.07 -6.77 4.96
N TYR A 302 -10.38 -5.65 5.60
CA TYR A 302 -11.74 -5.22 5.90
C TYR A 302 -11.81 -3.70 5.71
N ASN A 303 -12.86 -3.21 5.07
CA ASN A 303 -13.09 -1.79 4.85
C ASN A 303 -14.59 -1.50 4.84
N ASP A 304 -15.15 -1.14 5.99
CA ASP A 304 -16.58 -0.87 6.09
C ASP A 304 -16.93 0.06 7.26
N GLU A 305 -18.15 0.56 7.26
CA GLU A 305 -18.72 1.40 8.31
C GLU A 305 -19.16 0.57 9.51
N VAL A 306 -18.75 1.02 10.69
CA VAL A 306 -19.01 0.34 11.95
C VAL A 306 -19.57 1.31 12.96
N GLY A 307 -20.72 0.96 13.55
CA GLY A 307 -21.35 1.73 14.62
C GLY A 307 -20.70 1.50 15.99
N VAL A 308 -20.90 2.44 16.92
CA VAL A 308 -20.44 2.35 18.32
C VAL A 308 -20.94 1.06 19.00
N GLY A 309 -20.15 0.54 19.94
CA GLY A 309 -20.51 -0.59 20.81
C GLY A 309 -19.61 -1.81 20.61
N LEU A 310 -20.07 -2.97 21.07
CA LEU A 310 -19.38 -4.23 20.86
C LEU A 310 -19.67 -4.72 19.43
N ARG A 311 -18.61 -4.85 18.62
CA ARG A 311 -18.69 -5.19 17.20
C ARG A 311 -17.69 -6.28 16.86
N GLU A 312 -17.91 -6.92 15.72
CA GLU A 312 -16.98 -7.88 15.15
C GLU A 312 -16.56 -7.42 13.76
N PHE A 313 -15.26 -7.46 13.51
CA PHE A 313 -14.68 -7.29 12.19
C PHE A 313 -14.42 -8.66 11.57
N LYS A 314 -14.90 -8.85 10.34
CA LYS A 314 -14.76 -10.13 9.62
C LYS A 314 -13.59 -10.04 8.65
N LEU A 315 -12.51 -10.75 8.95
CA LEU A 315 -11.44 -11.04 8.00
C LEU A 315 -11.69 -12.41 7.37
N GLN A 316 -12.09 -12.44 6.11
CA GLN A 316 -12.43 -13.68 5.40
C GLN A 316 -11.22 -14.21 4.66
N LEU A 317 -10.80 -15.44 4.97
CA LEU A 317 -9.92 -16.23 4.14
C LEU A 317 -10.75 -17.03 3.13
N PHE A 318 -10.69 -16.61 1.87
CA PHE A 318 -11.53 -17.16 0.81
C PHE A 318 -11.19 -18.62 0.49
N GLY A 319 -12.21 -19.46 0.30
CA GLY A 319 -12.05 -20.90 0.11
C GLY A 319 -11.16 -21.29 -1.07
N ALA A 320 -11.34 -20.64 -2.22
CA ALA A 320 -10.57 -20.97 -3.41
C ALA A 320 -9.07 -20.67 -3.18
N LEU A 321 -8.74 -19.62 -2.44
CA LEU A 321 -7.37 -19.30 -2.10
C LEU A 321 -6.72 -20.40 -1.24
N VAL A 322 -7.47 -20.96 -0.28
CA VAL A 322 -7.01 -22.12 0.51
C VAL A 322 -6.80 -23.35 -0.38
N ARG A 323 -7.72 -23.62 -1.31
CA ARG A 323 -7.59 -24.74 -2.26
C ARG A 323 -6.37 -24.60 -3.15
N ASP A 324 -6.14 -23.39 -3.67
CA ASP A 324 -5.08 -23.11 -4.64
C ASP A 324 -3.70 -23.09 -3.99
N LYS A 325 -3.58 -22.55 -2.77
CA LYS A 325 -2.32 -22.50 -2.02
C LYS A 325 -2.02 -23.76 -1.24
N ASN A 326 -3.03 -24.58 -0.95
CA ASN A 326 -2.90 -25.86 -0.26
C ASN A 326 -2.04 -25.76 1.04
N PRO A 327 -2.40 -24.87 1.98
CA PRO A 327 -1.58 -24.59 3.15
C PRO A 327 -1.61 -25.73 4.17
N THR A 328 -0.57 -25.81 5.01
CA THR A 328 -0.54 -26.74 6.14
C THR A 328 -1.33 -26.18 7.33
N PHE A 329 -2.26 -26.95 7.88
CA PHE A 329 -3.04 -26.56 9.07
C PHE A 329 -2.36 -26.98 10.39
N PRO A 330 -2.60 -26.28 11.52
CA PRO A 330 -3.50 -25.12 11.66
C PRO A 330 -2.91 -23.83 11.08
N LEU A 331 -3.78 -22.95 10.60
CA LEU A 331 -3.41 -21.64 10.07
C LEU A 331 -3.23 -20.64 11.21
N GLN A 332 -2.48 -19.58 10.97
CA GLN A 332 -2.22 -18.53 11.96
C GLN A 332 -2.61 -17.17 11.39
N LEU A 333 -3.59 -16.50 12.00
CA LEU A 333 -3.83 -15.07 11.75
C LEU A 333 -2.76 -14.28 12.49
N ARG A 334 -2.03 -13.42 11.77
CA ARG A 334 -0.90 -12.68 12.31
C ARG A 334 -0.93 -11.21 11.94
N ASP A 335 -0.22 -10.44 12.75
CA ASP A 335 0.11 -9.03 12.51
C ASP A 335 -1.10 -8.19 12.09
N VAL A 336 -2.11 -8.14 12.97
CA VAL A 336 -3.34 -7.40 12.70
C VAL A 336 -3.16 -5.93 13.02
N ASP A 337 -3.43 -5.08 12.04
CA ASP A 337 -3.50 -3.62 12.18
C ASP A 337 -4.93 -3.13 11.86
N GLY A 338 -5.29 -1.98 12.41
CA GLY A 338 -6.61 -1.41 12.22
C GLY A 338 -6.67 0.07 12.57
N PHE A 339 -7.47 0.83 11.83
CA PHE A 339 -7.68 2.25 12.10
C PHE A 339 -9.07 2.72 11.66
N LEU A 340 -9.52 3.79 12.30
CA LEU A 340 -10.67 4.59 11.84
C LEU A 340 -10.17 5.62 10.83
N LEU A 341 -10.77 5.66 9.64
CA LEU A 341 -10.52 6.69 8.65
C LEU A 341 -11.25 7.99 9.03
N LEU A 342 -10.52 9.10 9.06
CA LEU A 342 -11.03 10.43 9.35
C LEU A 342 -11.09 11.25 8.07
N ALA A 343 -12.30 11.52 7.57
CA ALA A 343 -12.49 12.32 6.38
C ALA A 343 -12.06 13.78 6.60
N ASP A 344 -11.42 14.37 5.58
CA ASP A 344 -11.11 15.80 5.49
C ASP A 344 -10.31 16.40 6.64
N LYS A 345 -9.51 15.59 7.36
CA LYS A 345 -8.70 16.01 8.49
C LYS A 345 -7.30 15.39 8.43
N PHE A 346 -6.33 16.11 9.00
CA PHE A 346 -5.02 15.57 9.32
C PHE A 346 -4.82 15.47 10.84
N PRO A 347 -4.30 14.36 11.39
CA PRO A 347 -4.10 13.07 10.73
C PRO A 347 -5.39 12.49 10.12
N ASP A 348 -5.24 11.72 9.05
CA ASP A 348 -6.33 11.10 8.29
C ASP A 348 -6.85 9.81 8.96
N ARG A 349 -6.26 9.42 10.08
CA ARG A 349 -6.60 8.19 10.79
C ARG A 349 -6.37 8.28 12.29
N ALA A 350 -7.16 7.51 13.02
CA ALA A 350 -6.90 7.16 14.41
C ALA A 350 -6.65 5.64 14.50
N MET A 351 -5.51 5.25 15.04
CA MET A 351 -5.06 3.86 15.08
C MET A 351 -5.72 3.10 16.23
N MET A 352 -6.03 1.83 15.99
CA MET A 352 -6.23 0.83 17.04
C MET A 352 -4.87 0.28 17.46
N ALA A 353 -4.78 -0.30 18.66
CA ALA A 353 -3.52 -0.91 19.12
C ALA A 353 -3.10 -2.07 18.20
N ARG A 354 -1.89 -2.04 17.66
CA ARG A 354 -1.37 -3.13 16.81
C ARG A 354 -1.35 -4.48 17.55
N ARG A 355 -1.66 -5.56 16.84
CA ARG A 355 -1.53 -6.94 17.34
C ARG A 355 -0.45 -7.68 16.57
N SER A 356 0.80 -7.50 17.01
CA SER A 356 1.97 -8.16 16.43
C SER A 356 2.05 -9.64 16.81
N GLY A 357 2.59 -10.45 15.91
CA GLY A 357 2.77 -11.89 16.09
C GLY A 357 1.49 -12.68 15.81
N VAL A 358 1.32 -13.82 16.49
CA VAL A 358 0.15 -14.68 16.34
C VAL A 358 -1.03 -14.10 17.12
N VAL A 359 -2.10 -13.78 16.40
CA VAL A 359 -3.34 -13.25 16.97
C VAL A 359 -4.37 -14.36 17.20
N HIS A 360 -4.43 -15.33 16.28
CA HIS A 360 -5.31 -16.50 16.39
C HIS A 360 -4.67 -17.71 15.68
N VAL A 361 -4.89 -18.90 16.22
CA VAL A 361 -4.50 -20.17 15.59
C VAL A 361 -5.77 -20.93 15.29
N SER A 362 -5.93 -21.35 14.03
CA SER A 362 -7.16 -22.01 13.60
C SER A 362 -7.28 -23.43 14.11
N ALA A 363 -8.50 -23.96 14.06
CA ALA A 363 -8.70 -25.40 14.03
C ALA A 363 -8.09 -26.00 12.76
N ARG A 364 -7.96 -27.33 12.75
CA ARG A 364 -7.56 -28.07 11.55
C ARG A 364 -8.80 -28.36 10.72
N TYR A 365 -8.78 -27.99 9.45
CA TYR A 365 -9.85 -28.25 8.49
C TYR A 365 -9.32 -29.12 7.35
N ALA A 366 -10.16 -30.04 6.87
CA ALA A 366 -9.89 -30.73 5.61
C ALA A 366 -10.10 -29.78 4.43
N LEU A 367 -9.26 -29.87 3.40
CA LEU A 367 -9.28 -28.94 2.27
C LEU A 367 -10.59 -29.02 1.47
N ASP A 368 -11.22 -30.18 1.42
CA ASP A 368 -12.49 -30.40 0.73
C ASP A 368 -13.66 -29.59 1.32
N ARG A 369 -13.52 -29.13 2.57
CA ARG A 369 -14.46 -28.23 3.26
C ARG A 369 -14.46 -26.81 2.68
N PHE A 370 -13.41 -26.42 1.95
CA PHE A 370 -13.31 -25.12 1.33
C PHE A 370 -13.91 -25.14 -0.07
N SER A 371 -14.59 -24.05 -0.47
CA SER A 371 -15.17 -23.94 -1.80
C SER A 371 -14.06 -23.71 -2.84
N PRO A 372 -14.05 -24.43 -3.97
CA PRO A 372 -13.17 -24.12 -5.09
C PRO A 372 -13.73 -23.02 -6.02
N ALA A 373 -14.94 -22.51 -5.75
CA ALA A 373 -15.58 -21.52 -6.60
C ALA A 373 -14.80 -20.20 -6.57
N GLU A 374 -14.53 -19.64 -7.75
CA GLU A 374 -13.98 -18.30 -7.88
C GLU A 374 -14.96 -17.25 -7.35
N TRP A 375 -14.44 -16.12 -6.93
CA TRP A 375 -15.28 -14.99 -6.56
C TRP A 375 -16.10 -14.49 -7.74
N SER A 376 -17.32 -14.06 -7.49
CA SER A 376 -18.24 -13.51 -8.49
C SER A 376 -18.91 -12.27 -7.94
N SER A 377 -19.08 -11.29 -8.82
CA SER A 377 -19.81 -10.05 -8.62
C SER A 377 -20.42 -9.65 -9.97
N GLU A 378 -21.49 -8.85 -9.95
CA GLU A 378 -22.11 -8.35 -11.19
C GLU A 378 -21.08 -7.66 -12.09
N GLU A 379 -20.20 -6.86 -11.48
CA GLU A 379 -19.15 -6.14 -12.19
C GLU A 379 -18.14 -7.10 -12.83
N ARG A 380 -17.63 -8.08 -12.07
CA ARG A 380 -16.68 -9.08 -12.58
C ARG A 380 -17.27 -9.87 -13.74
N ASP A 381 -18.49 -10.36 -13.56
CA ASP A 381 -19.15 -11.21 -14.54
C ASP A 381 -19.43 -10.44 -15.84
N ARG A 382 -19.80 -9.16 -15.72
CA ARG A 382 -19.97 -8.25 -16.87
C ARG A 382 -18.67 -8.05 -17.64
N TYR A 383 -17.57 -7.73 -16.97
CA TYR A 383 -16.29 -7.50 -17.64
C TYR A 383 -15.72 -8.78 -18.25
N LEU A 384 -15.86 -9.92 -17.58
CA LEU A 384 -15.47 -11.21 -18.16
C LEU A 384 -16.25 -11.53 -19.42
N ALA A 385 -17.56 -11.27 -19.43
CA ALA A 385 -18.39 -11.48 -20.62
C ALA A 385 -18.01 -10.54 -21.76
N GLU A 386 -17.66 -9.28 -21.46
CA GLU A 386 -17.20 -8.30 -22.45
C GLU A 386 -15.86 -8.71 -23.07
N TYR A 387 -14.86 -8.99 -22.24
CA TYR A 387 -13.52 -9.38 -22.72
C TYR A 387 -13.52 -10.72 -23.44
N ALA A 388 -14.35 -11.68 -23.01
CA ALA A 388 -14.54 -12.94 -23.73
C ALA A 388 -15.12 -12.71 -25.13
N ARG A 389 -16.12 -11.81 -25.24
CA ARG A 389 -16.72 -11.44 -26.53
C ARG A 389 -15.69 -10.81 -27.47
N ASP A 390 -14.86 -9.91 -26.98
CA ASP A 390 -13.81 -9.26 -27.77
C ASP A 390 -12.77 -10.28 -28.29
N ALA A 391 -12.36 -11.21 -27.44
CA ALA A 391 -11.45 -12.29 -27.82
C ALA A 391 -12.08 -13.21 -28.88
N GLU A 392 -13.36 -13.59 -28.71
CA GLU A 392 -14.09 -14.43 -29.67
C GLU A 392 -14.32 -13.74 -31.02
N GLN A 393 -14.64 -12.44 -31.02
CA GLN A 393 -14.77 -11.65 -32.24
C GLN A 393 -13.44 -11.57 -32.99
N ALA A 394 -12.34 -11.26 -32.30
CA ALA A 394 -11.02 -11.21 -32.93
C ALA A 394 -10.57 -12.57 -33.48
N ARG A 395 -10.87 -13.67 -32.76
CA ARG A 395 -10.60 -15.04 -33.21
C ARG A 395 -11.38 -15.39 -34.47
N SER A 396 -12.67 -15.05 -34.51
CA SER A 396 -13.54 -15.33 -35.65
C SER A 396 -13.07 -14.61 -36.91
N GLN A 397 -12.62 -13.36 -36.78
CA GLN A 397 -12.05 -12.59 -37.90
C GLN A 397 -10.73 -13.19 -38.40
N LEU A 398 -9.87 -13.65 -37.48
CA LEU A 398 -8.63 -14.33 -37.83
C LEU A 398 -8.89 -15.64 -38.60
N GLN A 399 -9.85 -16.45 -38.13
CA GLN A 399 -10.23 -17.70 -38.79
C GLN A 399 -10.84 -17.45 -40.18
N GLY A 400 -11.68 -16.42 -40.32
CA GLY A 400 -12.25 -16.02 -41.61
C GLY A 400 -11.20 -15.62 -42.65
N LEU A 401 -10.09 -15.00 -42.22
CA LEU A 401 -8.98 -14.63 -43.10
C LEU A 401 -8.01 -15.79 -43.41
N GLN A 402 -7.98 -16.83 -42.58
CA GLN A 402 -7.17 -18.05 -42.77
C GLN A 402 -7.89 -19.13 -43.59
N GLY A 403 -9.22 -19.17 -43.55
CA GLY A 403 -10.06 -20.12 -44.29
C GLY A 403 -10.39 -19.71 -45.74
N GLN A 404 -9.87 -18.59 -46.22
CA GLN A 404 -9.97 -18.05 -47.59
C GLN A 404 -8.60 -17.96 -48.25
#